data_AF-A0A9X6STY4-F1
#
_entry.id   AF-A0A9X6STY4-F1
#
_cell.length_a   1.000
_cell.length_b   1.000
_cell.length_c   1.000
_cell.angle_alpha   90.00
_cell.angle_beta   90.00
_cell.angle_gamma   90.00
#
_symmetry.space_group_name_H-M   'P 1'
#
loop_
_entity.id
_entity.type
_entity.pdbx_description
1 polymer ?
#
loop_
_entity_poly.entity_id
_entity_poly.type
_entity_poly.pdbx_seq_one_letter_code
_entity_poly.pdbx_strand_id
1 'polypeptide(L)'
;MEMKALEKECIEQLQQCAKENGGYISTVIYKQSNRTPTFNVIINVFGTWSNAVKQAEIKSKEEFQQYCKEILIQFVTEFPSNPSEEMYDAFTEKYNHPEYPSSKQMIRALGKWRTILKAINLWDSALKAYPKELCSTHIRNCALINNGNITSQVYDNYRKKLLAEDPFSVIPSCEIIIDIYGSWTNAIKESDVSKLRAKLLLDFVQKEQEAKRGIQKGLDVQKEQEAKRALQKRLEISNPYARKN
;
A
#
# COMPACT_ATOMS: atom_id res chain seq x y z
N MET A 1 28.86 -23.08 -38.62
CA MET A 1 29.10 -23.16 -37.16
C MET A 1 28.40 -22.00 -36.42
N GLU A 2 28.27 -20.83 -37.04
CA GLU A 2 27.65 -19.62 -36.47
C GLU A 2 26.16 -19.75 -36.13
N MET A 3 25.36 -20.45 -36.93
CA MET A 3 23.90 -20.56 -36.72
C MET A 3 23.53 -21.23 -35.38
N LYS A 4 24.29 -22.25 -34.96
CA LYS A 4 24.08 -22.93 -33.67
C LYS A 4 24.44 -22.04 -32.47
N ALA A 5 25.40 -21.12 -32.63
CA ALA A 5 25.76 -20.17 -31.58
C ALA A 5 24.65 -19.15 -31.38
N LEU A 6 24.07 -18.64 -32.48
CA LEU A 6 22.94 -17.70 -32.42
C LEU A 6 21.67 -18.34 -31.84
N GLU A 7 21.36 -19.58 -32.22
CA GLU A 7 20.25 -20.35 -31.62
C GLU A 7 20.39 -20.46 -30.11
N LYS A 8 21.60 -20.81 -29.63
CA LYS A 8 21.90 -20.92 -28.20
C LYS A 8 21.73 -19.57 -27.49
N GLU A 9 22.28 -18.49 -28.07
CA GLU A 9 22.14 -17.13 -27.53
C GLU A 9 20.66 -16.71 -27.41
N CYS A 10 19.85 -17.00 -28.43
CA CYS A 10 18.42 -16.72 -28.38
C CYS A 10 17.72 -17.48 -27.26
N ILE A 11 18.02 -18.77 -27.08
CA ILE A 11 17.45 -19.60 -26.00
C ILE A 11 17.84 -19.04 -24.63
N GLU A 12 19.11 -18.73 -24.42
CA GLU A 12 19.60 -18.17 -23.15
C GLU A 12 18.90 -16.85 -22.81
N GLN A 13 18.70 -15.98 -23.81
CA GLN A 13 18.03 -14.70 -23.60
C GLN A 13 16.52 -14.85 -23.35
N LEU A 14 15.86 -15.80 -24.03
CA LEU A 14 14.46 -16.14 -23.77
C LEU A 14 14.29 -16.68 -22.35
N GLN A 15 15.15 -17.61 -21.94
CA GLN A 15 15.12 -18.21 -20.60
C GLN A 15 15.41 -17.18 -19.51
N GLN A 16 16.42 -16.33 -19.70
CA GLN A 16 16.75 -15.26 -18.77
C GLN A 16 15.60 -14.25 -18.64
N CYS A 17 15.01 -13.84 -19.76
CA CYS A 17 13.87 -12.92 -19.75
C CYS A 17 12.63 -13.58 -19.12
N ALA A 18 12.37 -14.85 -19.38
CA ALA A 18 11.30 -15.60 -18.72
C ALA A 18 11.54 -15.69 -17.20
N LYS A 19 12.76 -16.03 -16.77
CA LYS A 19 13.14 -16.11 -15.35
C LYS A 19 12.88 -14.79 -14.61
N GLU A 20 13.31 -13.67 -15.19
CA GLU A 20 13.04 -12.34 -14.65
C GLU A 20 11.54 -11.98 -14.60
N ASN A 21 10.73 -12.64 -15.43
CA ASN A 21 9.28 -12.46 -15.51
C ASN A 21 8.50 -13.63 -14.89
N GLY A 22 9.15 -14.46 -14.07
CA GLY A 22 8.50 -15.49 -13.24
C GLY A 22 8.31 -16.82 -13.94
N GLY A 23 9.12 -17.13 -14.95
CA GLY A 23 9.01 -18.35 -15.74
C GLY A 23 8.01 -18.28 -16.89
N TYR A 24 7.46 -17.11 -17.20
CA TYR A 24 6.60 -16.86 -18.37
C TYR A 24 7.10 -15.65 -19.16
N ILE A 25 6.93 -15.71 -20.48
CA ILE A 25 7.22 -14.60 -21.36
C ILE A 25 6.23 -14.49 -22.51
N SER A 26 5.79 -13.25 -22.78
CA SER A 26 5.03 -12.91 -23.97
C SER A 26 5.88 -12.13 -24.97
N THR A 27 5.43 -12.06 -26.22
CA THR A 27 6.07 -11.25 -27.26
C THR A 27 6.20 -9.78 -26.86
N VAL A 28 5.21 -9.24 -26.13
CA VAL A 28 5.22 -7.85 -25.64
C VAL A 28 6.30 -7.66 -24.57
N ILE A 29 6.38 -8.57 -23.60
CA ILE A 29 7.39 -8.52 -22.53
C ILE A 29 8.80 -8.56 -23.12
N TYR A 30 9.07 -9.50 -24.03
CA TYR A 30 10.39 -9.60 -24.65
C TYR A 30 10.74 -8.35 -25.46
N LYS A 31 9.81 -7.81 -26.25
CA LYS A 31 10.04 -6.57 -27.01
C LYS A 31 10.34 -5.38 -26.09
N GLN A 32 9.60 -5.24 -24.99
CA GLN A 32 9.81 -4.16 -24.02
C GLN A 32 11.12 -4.29 -23.24
N SER A 33 11.68 -5.51 -23.15
CA SER A 33 12.96 -5.73 -22.49
C SER A 33 14.17 -5.18 -23.25
N ASN A 34 14.01 -4.77 -24.52
CA ASN A 34 15.07 -4.24 -25.39
C ASN A 34 16.33 -5.13 -25.46
N ARG A 35 16.14 -6.45 -25.38
CA ARG A 35 17.21 -7.44 -25.40
C ARG A 35 17.73 -7.72 -26.82
N THR A 36 18.96 -8.19 -26.86
CA THR A 36 19.58 -8.84 -28.02
C THR A 36 19.75 -10.33 -27.73
N PRO A 37 19.40 -11.24 -28.66
CA PRO A 37 18.87 -10.99 -30.01
C PRO A 37 17.46 -10.37 -30.03
N THR A 38 17.17 -9.58 -31.06
CA THR A 38 15.87 -8.90 -31.17
C THR A 38 14.75 -9.91 -31.48
N PHE A 39 13.49 -9.52 -31.24
CA PHE A 39 12.32 -10.35 -31.56
C PHE A 39 12.36 -10.88 -33.01
N ASN A 40 12.70 -10.04 -33.99
CA ASN A 40 12.74 -10.46 -35.40
C ASN A 40 13.84 -11.49 -35.66
N VAL A 41 15.00 -11.37 -35.00
CA VAL A 41 16.07 -12.37 -35.11
C VAL A 41 15.59 -13.72 -34.56
N ILE A 42 14.93 -13.72 -33.40
CA ILE A 42 14.37 -14.95 -32.80
C ILE A 42 13.36 -15.60 -33.75
N ILE A 43 12.45 -14.83 -34.35
CA ILE A 43 11.47 -15.36 -35.31
C ILE A 43 12.17 -15.93 -36.55
N ASN A 44 13.21 -15.27 -37.07
CA ASN A 44 13.96 -15.79 -38.22
C ASN A 44 14.67 -17.11 -37.89
N VAL A 45 15.14 -17.27 -36.66
CA VAL A 45 15.85 -18.49 -36.21
C VAL A 45 14.89 -19.65 -35.95
N PHE A 46 13.78 -19.43 -35.25
CA PHE A 46 12.87 -20.52 -34.82
C PHE A 46 11.57 -20.63 -35.64
N GLY A 47 11.37 -19.74 -36.61
CA GLY A 47 10.18 -19.61 -37.46
C GLY A 47 8.98 -18.97 -36.76
N THR A 48 8.67 -19.37 -35.53
CA THR A 48 7.55 -18.80 -34.74
C THR A 48 7.93 -18.58 -33.28
N TRP A 49 7.22 -17.66 -32.62
CA TRP A 49 7.42 -17.42 -31.19
C TRP A 49 7.10 -18.65 -30.34
N SER A 50 6.02 -19.36 -30.66
CA SER A 50 5.63 -20.58 -29.96
C SER A 50 6.72 -21.66 -30.06
N ASN A 51 7.37 -21.80 -31.23
CA ASN A 51 8.50 -22.70 -31.39
C ASN A 51 9.70 -22.25 -30.55
N ALA A 52 10.02 -20.95 -30.54
CA ALA A 52 11.14 -20.41 -29.77
C ALA A 52 10.96 -20.65 -28.26
N VAL A 53 9.79 -20.33 -27.71
CA VAL A 53 9.44 -20.53 -26.29
C VAL A 53 9.45 -22.03 -25.93
N LYS A 54 8.92 -22.89 -26.82
CA LYS A 54 8.95 -24.35 -26.64
C LYS A 54 10.36 -24.90 -26.63
N GLN A 55 11.23 -24.48 -27.55
CA GLN A 55 12.64 -24.89 -27.61
C GLN A 55 13.44 -24.38 -26.41
N ALA A 56 13.04 -23.24 -25.85
CA ALA A 56 13.61 -22.70 -24.62
C ALA A 56 13.06 -23.34 -23.34
N GLU A 57 12.16 -24.33 -23.46
CA GLU A 57 11.50 -25.03 -22.34
C GLU A 57 10.75 -24.08 -21.38
N ILE A 58 10.22 -22.99 -21.92
CA ILE A 58 9.44 -22.02 -21.16
C ILE A 58 7.97 -22.43 -21.18
N LYS A 59 7.31 -22.36 -20.01
CA LYS A 59 5.90 -22.71 -19.86
C LYS A 59 5.02 -21.88 -20.80
N SER A 60 4.07 -22.53 -21.45
CA SER A 60 2.97 -21.84 -22.14
C SER A 60 2.16 -20.99 -21.15
N LYS A 61 1.30 -20.12 -21.69
CA LYS A 61 0.45 -19.26 -20.85
C LYS A 61 -0.46 -20.11 -19.95
N GLU A 62 -1.05 -21.16 -20.51
CA GLU A 62 -1.98 -22.05 -19.83
C GLU A 62 -1.26 -22.86 -18.75
N GLU A 63 -0.08 -23.41 -19.05
CA GLU A 63 0.76 -24.10 -18.05
C GLU A 63 1.21 -23.17 -16.93
N PHE A 64 1.60 -21.93 -17.24
CA PHE A 64 1.98 -20.95 -16.23
C PHE A 64 0.80 -20.55 -15.35
N GLN A 65 -0.38 -20.32 -15.93
CA GLN A 65 -1.59 -20.05 -15.16
C GLN A 65 -1.94 -21.22 -14.23
N GLN A 66 -1.82 -22.46 -14.71
CA GLN A 66 -2.08 -23.64 -13.89
C GLN A 66 -1.07 -23.73 -12.74
N TYR A 67 0.22 -23.53 -13.02
CA TYR A 67 1.27 -23.45 -12.01
C TYR A 67 0.98 -22.38 -10.94
N CYS A 68 0.62 -21.15 -11.37
CA CYS A 68 0.23 -20.09 -10.45
C CYS A 68 -0.93 -20.49 -9.54
N LYS A 69 -1.96 -21.17 -10.06
CA LYS A 69 -3.11 -21.64 -9.26
C LYS A 69 -2.68 -22.65 -8.20
N GLU A 70 -1.80 -23.58 -8.55
CA GLU A 70 -1.29 -24.61 -7.62
C GLU A 70 -0.52 -23.97 -6.46
N ILE A 71 0.39 -23.04 -6.77
CA ILE A 71 1.13 -22.28 -5.76
C ILE A 71 0.19 -21.47 -4.87
N LEU A 72 -0.84 -20.83 -5.45
CA LEU A 72 -1.81 -20.09 -4.66
C LEU A 72 -2.60 -20.98 -3.70
N ILE A 73 -3.00 -22.17 -4.14
CA ILE A 73 -3.70 -23.13 -3.28
C ILE A 73 -2.81 -23.55 -2.11
N GLN A 74 -1.53 -23.80 -2.35
CA GLN A 74 -0.57 -24.11 -1.28
C GLN A 74 -0.47 -22.95 -0.28
N PHE A 75 -0.26 -21.73 -0.77
CA PHE A 75 -0.20 -20.53 0.06
C PHE A 75 -1.47 -20.32 0.90
N VAL A 76 -2.66 -20.41 0.29
CA VAL A 76 -3.92 -20.21 1.03
C VAL A 76 -4.19 -21.34 2.01
N THR A 77 -3.71 -22.55 1.73
CA THR A 77 -3.82 -23.68 2.67
C THR A 77 -2.99 -23.44 3.93
N GLU A 78 -1.81 -22.83 3.78
CA GLU A 78 -0.96 -22.46 4.91
C GLU A 78 -1.50 -21.24 5.66
N PHE A 79 -2.10 -20.27 4.94
CA PHE A 79 -2.61 -19.02 5.50
C PHE A 79 -4.09 -18.77 5.18
N PRO A 80 -5.00 -19.63 5.66
CA PRO A 80 -6.43 -19.58 5.29
C PRO A 80 -7.12 -18.30 5.77
N SER A 81 -6.59 -17.64 6.80
CA SER A 81 -7.19 -16.47 7.43
C SER A 81 -6.79 -15.13 6.79
N ASN A 82 -5.73 -15.07 5.98
CA ASN A 82 -5.25 -13.78 5.46
C ASN A 82 -4.53 -13.89 4.10
N PRO A 83 -5.08 -14.56 3.07
CA PRO A 83 -4.36 -14.74 1.83
C PRO A 83 -4.34 -13.44 1.00
N SER A 84 -3.53 -12.46 1.41
CA SER A 84 -3.35 -11.18 0.75
C SER A 84 -2.13 -11.18 -0.18
N GLU A 85 -2.07 -10.21 -1.09
CA GLU A 85 -0.94 -10.02 -2.01
C GLU A 85 0.37 -9.84 -1.24
N GLU A 86 0.36 -9.01 -0.21
CA GLU A 86 1.54 -8.71 0.60
C GLU A 86 1.99 -9.90 1.45
N MET A 87 1.03 -10.65 2.01
CA MET A 87 1.35 -11.86 2.76
C MET A 87 1.94 -12.94 1.84
N TYR A 88 1.48 -13.01 0.58
CA TYR A 88 2.07 -13.90 -0.41
C TYR A 88 3.51 -13.52 -0.72
N ASP A 89 3.81 -12.24 -0.94
CA ASP A 89 5.18 -11.79 -1.16
C ASP A 89 6.08 -12.11 0.05
N ALA A 90 5.61 -11.83 1.26
CA ALA A 90 6.33 -12.16 2.49
C ALA A 90 6.52 -13.68 2.68
N PHE A 91 5.55 -14.49 2.27
CA PHE A 91 5.67 -15.95 2.24
C PHE A 91 6.79 -16.39 1.30
N THR A 92 6.78 -15.91 0.04
CA THR A 92 7.82 -16.28 -0.93
C THR A 92 9.23 -15.87 -0.50
N GLU A 93 9.36 -14.71 0.15
CA GLU A 93 10.63 -14.23 0.69
C GLU A 93 11.08 -15.06 1.90
N LYS A 94 10.19 -15.28 2.87
CA LYS A 94 10.50 -15.99 4.12
C LYS A 94 10.96 -17.43 3.89
N TYR A 95 10.31 -18.13 2.97
CA TYR A 95 10.64 -19.52 2.66
C TYR A 95 11.69 -19.67 1.56
N ASN A 96 12.20 -18.54 1.04
CA ASN A 96 13.19 -18.50 -0.04
C ASN A 96 12.78 -19.43 -1.18
N HIS A 97 11.59 -19.19 -1.73
CA HIS A 97 11.08 -19.86 -2.93
C HIS A 97 11.35 -18.98 -4.16
N PRO A 98 12.61 -18.83 -4.64
CA PRO A 98 12.92 -18.02 -5.82
C PRO A 98 12.27 -18.57 -7.10
N GLU A 99 11.81 -19.82 -7.07
CA GLU A 99 11.07 -20.46 -8.14
C GLU A 99 9.59 -20.06 -8.18
N TYR A 100 9.03 -19.53 -7.08
CA TYR A 100 7.64 -19.12 -7.03
C TYR A 100 7.43 -17.82 -7.80
N PRO A 101 6.28 -17.67 -8.48
CA PRO A 101 5.95 -16.41 -9.12
C PRO A 101 5.71 -15.35 -8.04
N SER A 102 6.19 -14.12 -8.24
CA SER A 102 5.83 -12.96 -7.39
C SER A 102 4.33 -12.65 -7.46
N SER A 103 3.81 -11.92 -6.48
CA SER A 103 2.42 -11.44 -6.48
C SER A 103 2.01 -10.71 -7.77
N LYS A 104 2.89 -9.87 -8.32
CA LYS A 104 2.66 -9.14 -9.58
C LYS A 104 2.53 -10.10 -10.77
N GLN A 105 3.30 -11.17 -10.78
CA GLN A 105 3.24 -12.20 -11.82
C GLN A 105 1.95 -13.01 -11.69
N MET A 106 1.56 -13.36 -10.47
CA MET A 106 0.28 -13.97 -10.17
C MET A 106 -0.89 -13.11 -10.66
N ILE A 107 -0.84 -11.80 -10.40
CA ILE A 107 -1.88 -10.86 -10.85
C ILE A 107 -1.94 -10.76 -12.38
N ARG A 108 -0.78 -10.75 -13.05
CA ARG A 108 -0.73 -10.73 -14.51
C ARG A 108 -1.28 -12.02 -15.12
N ALA A 109 -1.00 -13.18 -14.50
CA ALA A 109 -1.42 -14.48 -15.00
C ALA A 109 -2.91 -14.76 -14.74
N LEU A 110 -3.38 -14.46 -13.53
CA LEU A 110 -4.69 -14.89 -13.03
C LEU A 110 -5.69 -13.74 -12.84
N GLY A 111 -5.25 -12.48 -12.91
CA GLY A 111 -6.08 -11.29 -12.73
C GLY A 111 -5.99 -10.69 -11.33
N LYS A 112 -6.99 -9.89 -10.93
CA LYS A 112 -6.98 -9.24 -9.61
C LYS A 112 -7.09 -10.26 -8.49
N TRP A 113 -6.38 -10.06 -7.38
CA TRP A 113 -6.32 -11.00 -6.25
C TRP A 113 -7.70 -11.48 -5.76
N ARG A 114 -8.66 -10.56 -5.58
CA ARG A 114 -10.07 -10.87 -5.27
C ARG A 114 -10.70 -11.84 -6.28
N THR A 115 -10.49 -11.61 -7.58
CA THR A 115 -11.00 -12.48 -8.64
C THR A 115 -10.39 -13.86 -8.56
N ILE A 116 -9.09 -13.94 -8.26
CA ILE A 116 -8.39 -15.22 -8.14
C ILE A 116 -8.96 -16.03 -6.97
N LEU A 117 -9.06 -15.42 -5.78
CA LEU A 117 -9.62 -16.08 -4.59
C LEU A 117 -11.07 -16.54 -4.79
N LYS A 118 -11.88 -15.76 -5.53
CA LYS A 118 -13.24 -16.18 -5.92
C LYS A 118 -13.22 -17.38 -6.87
N ALA A 119 -12.35 -17.38 -7.87
CA ALA A 119 -12.27 -18.45 -8.85
C ALA A 119 -11.87 -19.81 -8.24
N ILE A 120 -11.15 -19.80 -7.11
CA ILE A 120 -10.77 -21.00 -6.37
C ILE A 120 -11.66 -21.27 -5.13
N ASN A 121 -12.80 -20.58 -5.00
CA ASN A 121 -13.77 -20.74 -3.90
C ASN A 121 -13.20 -20.47 -2.49
N LEU A 122 -12.21 -19.60 -2.36
CA LEU A 122 -11.58 -19.26 -1.07
C LEU A 122 -11.96 -17.87 -0.56
N TRP A 123 -12.69 -17.09 -1.35
CA TRP A 123 -13.10 -15.74 -0.96
C TRP A 123 -13.98 -15.70 0.30
N ASP A 124 -14.94 -16.63 0.44
CA ASP A 124 -15.81 -16.66 1.61
C ASP A 124 -15.04 -17.00 2.89
N SER A 125 -14.02 -17.87 2.80
CA SER A 125 -13.11 -18.14 3.91
C SER A 125 -12.31 -16.91 4.30
N ALA A 126 -11.80 -16.16 3.31
CA ALA A 126 -11.12 -14.89 3.56
C ALA A 126 -12.05 -13.89 4.25
N LEU A 127 -13.31 -13.73 3.78
CA LEU A 127 -14.29 -12.83 4.40
C LEU A 127 -14.56 -13.17 5.87
N LYS A 128 -14.65 -14.47 6.21
CA LYS A 128 -14.87 -14.92 7.60
C LYS A 128 -13.73 -14.54 8.55
N ALA A 129 -12.51 -14.37 8.04
CA ALA A 129 -11.38 -13.98 8.85
C ALA A 129 -11.37 -12.49 9.23
N TYR A 130 -12.20 -11.67 8.58
CA TYR A 130 -12.33 -10.24 8.89
C TYR A 130 -13.73 -9.93 9.39
N PRO A 131 -13.99 -10.10 10.70
CA PRO A 131 -15.27 -9.69 11.26
C PRO A 131 -15.47 -8.18 11.07
N LYS A 132 -16.73 -7.79 10.98
CA LYS A 132 -17.15 -6.41 10.67
C LYS A 132 -16.51 -5.39 11.62
N GLU A 133 -16.40 -5.75 12.90
CA GLU A 133 -15.80 -4.96 13.98
C GLU A 133 -14.30 -4.70 13.78
N LEU A 134 -13.57 -5.70 13.26
CA LEU A 134 -12.16 -5.55 12.92
C LEU A 134 -12.00 -4.55 11.78
N CYS A 135 -12.80 -4.68 10.73
CA CYS A 135 -12.84 -3.72 9.63
C CYS A 135 -13.16 -2.30 10.12
N SER A 136 -14.19 -2.13 10.97
CA SER A 136 -14.52 -0.82 11.54
C SER A 136 -13.36 -0.22 12.35
N THR A 137 -12.62 -1.06 13.07
CA THR A 137 -11.49 -0.64 13.89
C THR A 137 -10.35 -0.11 13.02
N HIS A 138 -9.98 -0.80 11.95
CA HIS A 138 -8.97 -0.30 11.01
C HIS A 138 -9.42 0.97 10.29
N ILE A 139 -10.69 1.08 9.88
CA ILE A 139 -11.25 2.29 9.28
C ILE A 139 -11.14 3.47 10.25
N ARG A 140 -11.52 3.28 11.53
CA ARG A 140 -11.43 4.33 12.56
C ARG A 140 -9.99 4.72 12.86
N ASN A 141 -9.08 3.76 12.98
CA ASN A 141 -7.67 4.02 13.23
C ASN A 141 -7.04 4.81 12.07
N CYS A 142 -7.33 4.41 10.83
CA CYS A 142 -6.93 5.17 9.64
C CYS A 142 -7.48 6.60 9.68
N ALA A 143 -8.77 6.77 9.98
CA ALA A 143 -9.38 8.09 10.10
C ALA A 143 -8.73 8.93 11.21
N LEU A 144 -8.47 8.38 12.39
CA LEU A 144 -7.80 9.05 13.51
C LEU A 144 -6.43 9.62 13.09
N ILE A 145 -5.59 8.80 12.46
CA ILE A 145 -4.24 9.18 12.01
C ILE A 145 -4.31 10.29 10.94
N ASN A 146 -5.40 10.34 10.18
CA ASN A 146 -5.60 11.30 9.09
C ASN A 146 -6.58 12.43 9.45
N ASN A 147 -6.72 12.77 10.74
CA ASN A 147 -7.60 13.86 11.22
C ASN A 147 -9.05 13.76 10.73
N GLY A 148 -9.56 12.54 10.70
CA GLY A 148 -10.88 12.19 10.21
C GLY A 148 -10.96 12.03 8.69
N ASN A 149 -9.98 12.49 7.90
CA ASN A 149 -10.00 12.29 6.46
C ASN A 149 -9.76 10.81 6.12
N ILE A 150 -10.67 10.22 5.35
CA ILE A 150 -10.53 8.83 4.92
C ILE A 150 -11.21 8.64 3.56
N THR A 151 -10.41 8.16 2.62
CA THR A 151 -10.81 7.66 1.30
C THR A 151 -10.27 6.24 1.16
N SER A 152 -10.73 5.47 0.17
CA SER A 152 -10.17 4.14 -0.09
C SER A 152 -8.65 4.21 -0.34
N GLN A 153 -8.19 5.21 -1.10
CA GLN A 153 -6.76 5.41 -1.36
C GLN A 153 -5.95 5.75 -0.10
N VAL A 154 -6.51 6.59 0.79
CA VAL A 154 -5.86 6.90 2.09
C VAL A 154 -5.77 5.66 2.95
N TYR A 155 -6.82 4.82 2.94
CA TYR A 155 -6.83 3.55 3.65
C TYR A 155 -5.82 2.55 3.08
N ASP A 156 -5.71 2.41 1.77
CA ASP A 156 -4.72 1.53 1.13
C ASP A 156 -3.29 1.94 1.50
N ASN A 157 -3.01 3.25 1.55
CA ASN A 157 -1.70 3.75 1.98
C ASN A 157 -1.44 3.45 3.47
N TYR A 158 -2.46 3.57 4.32
CA TYR A 158 -2.37 3.19 5.74
C TYR A 158 -2.11 1.69 5.90
N ARG A 159 -2.84 0.84 5.18
CA ARG A 159 -2.66 -0.62 5.18
C ARG A 159 -1.26 -1.02 4.75
N LYS A 160 -0.76 -0.45 3.64
CA LYS A 160 0.60 -0.74 3.13
C LYS A 160 1.69 -0.39 4.14
N LYS A 161 1.54 0.71 4.89
CA LYS A 161 2.50 1.08 5.96
C LYS A 161 2.54 0.02 7.05
N LEU A 162 1.38 -0.42 7.53
CA LEU A 162 1.31 -1.44 8.57
C LEU A 162 1.86 -2.80 8.09
N LEU A 163 1.54 -3.21 6.85
CA LEU A 163 2.06 -4.46 6.30
C LEU A 163 3.56 -4.43 5.99
N ALA A 164 4.14 -3.24 5.79
CA ALA A 164 5.59 -3.09 5.70
C ALA A 164 6.28 -3.28 7.06
N GLU A 165 5.58 -3.01 8.18
CA GLU A 165 6.06 -3.26 9.53
C GLU A 165 5.87 -4.72 9.95
N ASP A 166 4.71 -5.29 9.65
CA ASP A 166 4.40 -6.72 9.86
C ASP A 166 3.51 -7.27 8.74
N PRO A 167 4.10 -8.01 7.77
CA PRO A 167 3.34 -8.59 6.66
C PRO A 167 2.30 -9.65 7.08
N PHE A 168 2.43 -10.21 8.29
CA PHE A 168 1.53 -11.24 8.80
C PHE A 168 0.35 -10.65 9.59
N SER A 169 0.32 -9.33 9.79
CA SER A 169 -0.79 -8.63 10.45
C SER A 169 -2.10 -8.80 9.69
N VAL A 170 -3.18 -9.03 10.45
CA VAL A 170 -4.54 -9.25 9.90
C VAL A 170 -5.19 -7.91 9.59
N ILE A 171 -4.91 -7.37 8.40
CA ILE A 171 -5.39 -6.04 7.99
C ILE A 171 -6.24 -6.18 6.71
N PRO A 172 -7.55 -5.91 6.77
CA PRO A 172 -8.45 -6.13 5.64
C PRO A 172 -8.12 -5.15 4.50
N SER A 173 -8.15 -5.63 3.26
CA SER A 173 -8.03 -4.77 2.07
C SER A 173 -9.30 -3.96 1.83
N CYS A 174 -9.24 -2.94 0.97
CA CYS A 174 -10.44 -2.20 0.56
C CYS A 174 -11.50 -3.11 -0.06
N GLU A 175 -11.11 -4.14 -0.82
CA GLU A 175 -12.04 -5.11 -1.41
C GLU A 175 -12.79 -5.93 -0.37
N ILE A 176 -12.09 -6.39 0.68
CA ILE A 176 -12.70 -7.10 1.80
C ILE A 176 -13.71 -6.19 2.49
N ILE A 177 -13.33 -4.95 2.78
CA ILE A 177 -14.23 -3.96 3.40
C ILE A 177 -15.46 -3.70 2.51
N ILE A 178 -15.27 -3.51 1.21
CA ILE A 178 -16.37 -3.27 0.28
C ILE A 178 -17.31 -4.49 0.24
N ASP A 179 -16.80 -5.72 0.23
CA ASP A 179 -17.65 -6.91 0.20
C ASP A 179 -18.41 -7.13 1.52
N ILE A 180 -17.83 -6.76 2.67
CA ILE A 180 -18.51 -6.85 3.98
C ILE A 180 -19.62 -5.80 4.14
N TYR A 181 -19.39 -4.57 3.67
CA TYR A 181 -20.32 -3.43 3.87
C TYR A 181 -21.17 -3.10 2.63
N GLY A 182 -20.95 -3.79 1.52
CA GLY A 182 -21.52 -3.50 0.19
C GLY A 182 -20.93 -2.28 -0.52
N SER A 183 -20.40 -1.29 0.23
CA SER A 183 -19.70 -0.14 -0.33
C SER A 183 -18.76 0.51 0.68
N TRP A 184 -17.77 1.25 0.17
CA TRP A 184 -16.88 2.06 1.01
C TRP A 184 -17.63 3.15 1.79
N THR A 185 -18.63 3.77 1.17
CA THR A 185 -19.46 4.80 1.83
C THR A 185 -20.24 4.22 3.01
N ASN A 186 -20.81 3.01 2.87
CA ASN A 186 -21.45 2.31 3.97
C ASN A 186 -20.46 1.97 5.07
N ALA A 187 -19.26 1.49 4.70
CA ALA A 187 -18.20 1.19 5.66
C ALA A 187 -17.82 2.40 6.52
N ILE A 188 -17.64 3.58 5.93
CA ILE A 188 -17.38 4.83 6.65
C ILE A 188 -18.55 5.19 7.59
N LYS A 189 -19.79 5.09 7.09
CA LYS A 189 -21.00 5.44 7.86
C LYS A 189 -21.15 4.55 9.09
N GLU A 190 -21.02 3.24 8.89
CA GLU A 190 -21.22 2.24 9.94
C GLU A 190 -20.03 2.17 10.92
N SER A 191 -18.84 2.59 10.50
CA SER A 191 -17.67 2.69 11.38
C SER A 191 -17.66 3.96 12.26
N ASP A 192 -18.78 4.70 12.31
CA ASP A 192 -18.94 5.92 13.12
C ASP A 192 -17.89 7.02 12.85
N VAL A 193 -17.29 7.04 11.66
CA VAL A 193 -16.24 8.02 11.30
C VAL A 193 -16.77 9.45 11.34
N SER A 194 -18.06 9.67 11.04
CA SER A 194 -18.67 11.00 11.14
C SER A 194 -18.69 11.54 12.57
N LYS A 195 -18.99 10.68 13.55
CA LYS A 195 -18.93 11.07 14.98
C LYS A 195 -17.49 11.38 15.38
N LEU A 196 -16.54 10.58 14.90
CA LEU A 196 -15.12 10.82 15.13
C LEU A 196 -14.66 12.16 14.54
N ARG A 197 -15.04 12.48 13.30
CA ARG A 197 -14.74 13.78 12.65
C ARG A 197 -15.27 14.94 13.47
N ALA A 198 -16.53 14.85 13.93
CA ALA A 198 -17.14 15.88 14.75
C ALA A 198 -16.36 16.09 16.06
N LYS A 199 -15.94 15.00 16.72
CA LYS A 199 -15.11 15.06 17.93
C LYS A 199 -13.76 15.72 17.66
N LEU A 200 -13.04 15.29 16.62
CA LEU A 200 -11.74 15.87 16.26
C LEU A 200 -11.83 17.36 15.92
N LEU A 201 -12.90 17.78 15.24
CA LEU A 201 -13.16 19.19 14.96
C LEU A 201 -13.42 19.99 16.24
N LEU A 202 -14.21 19.45 17.17
CA LEU A 202 -14.47 20.10 18.45
C LEU A 202 -13.18 20.25 19.27
N ASP A 203 -12.37 19.19 19.36
CA ASP A 203 -11.08 19.19 20.05
C ASP A 203 -10.13 20.23 19.43
N PHE A 204 -10.13 20.36 18.10
CA PHE A 204 -9.35 21.37 17.38
C PHE A 204 -9.81 22.80 17.73
N VAL A 205 -11.12 23.06 17.68
CA VAL A 205 -11.69 24.37 18.02
C VAL A 205 -11.40 24.75 19.47
N GLN A 206 -11.50 23.80 20.40
CA GLN A 206 -11.17 24.03 21.81
C GLN A 206 -9.70 24.41 22.00
N LYS A 207 -8.77 23.68 21.39
CA LYS A 207 -7.33 24.01 21.42
C LYS A 207 -7.04 25.38 20.83
N GLU A 208 -7.69 25.75 19.73
CA GLU A 208 -7.53 27.07 19.12
C GLU A 208 -8.03 28.19 20.06
N GLN A 209 -9.17 27.99 20.72
CA GLN A 209 -9.70 28.95 21.69
C GLN A 209 -8.79 29.10 22.92
N GLU A 210 -8.23 28.00 23.43
CA GLU A 210 -7.27 28.02 24.52
C GLU A 210 -5.99 28.78 24.14
N ALA A 211 -5.47 28.55 22.94
CA ALA A 211 -4.32 29.28 22.42
C ALA A 211 -4.59 30.79 22.32
N LYS A 212 -5.75 31.18 21.77
CA LYS A 212 -6.17 32.60 21.70
C LYS A 212 -6.29 33.25 23.08
N ARG A 213 -6.85 32.53 24.07
CA ARG A 213 -6.92 33.01 25.46
C ARG A 213 -5.54 33.18 26.08
N GLY A 214 -4.61 32.26 25.80
CA GLY A 214 -3.21 32.36 26.23
C GLY A 214 -2.52 33.61 25.69
N ILE A 215 -2.67 33.87 24.38
CA ILE A 215 -2.13 35.07 23.72
C ILE A 215 -2.74 36.35 24.33
N GLN A 216 -4.07 36.39 24.48
CA GLN A 216 -4.75 37.55 25.05
C GLN A 216 -4.26 37.86 26.48
N LYS A 217 -4.15 36.84 27.34
CA LYS A 217 -3.59 36.99 28.69
C LYS A 217 -2.17 37.54 28.67
N GLY A 218 -1.32 37.08 27.75
CA GLY A 218 0.04 37.59 27.58
C GLY A 218 0.07 39.08 27.21
N LEU A 219 -0.79 39.50 26.28
CA LEU A 219 -0.94 40.90 25.88
C LEU A 219 -1.43 41.78 27.04
N ASP A 220 -2.38 41.29 27.83
CA ASP A 220 -2.91 42.03 28.98
C ASP A 220 -1.84 42.22 30.06
N VAL A 221 -1.03 41.19 30.35
CA VAL A 221 0.12 41.29 31.26
C VAL A 221 1.15 42.29 30.75
N GLN A 222 1.46 42.29 29.45
CA GLN A 222 2.39 43.24 28.86
C GLN A 222 1.89 44.68 29.00
N LYS A 223 0.61 44.93 28.68
CA LYS A 223 -0.03 46.25 28.84
C LYS A 223 0.01 46.73 30.30
N GLU A 224 -0.25 45.83 31.25
CA GLU A 224 -0.17 46.15 32.67
C GLU A 224 1.25 46.54 33.08
N GLN A 225 2.27 45.81 32.62
CA GLN A 225 3.68 46.13 32.88
C GLN A 225 4.09 47.47 32.27
N GLU A 226 3.67 47.75 31.03
CA GLU A 226 3.91 49.03 30.35
C GLU A 226 3.24 50.19 31.09
N ALA A 227 2.00 50.01 31.54
CA ALA A 227 1.28 51.00 32.36
C ALA A 227 2.01 51.28 33.69
N LYS A 228 2.49 50.24 34.39
CA LYS A 228 3.29 50.37 35.61
C LYS A 228 4.59 51.14 35.36
N ARG A 229 5.31 50.82 34.28
CA ARG A 229 6.53 51.54 33.87
C ARG A 229 6.25 53.01 33.55
N ALA A 230 5.16 53.29 32.84
CA ALA A 230 4.76 54.66 32.50
C ALA A 230 4.41 55.49 33.74
N LEU A 231 3.69 54.89 34.71
CA LEU A 231 3.36 55.54 35.98
C LEU A 231 4.61 55.85 36.81
N GLN A 232 5.53 54.88 36.93
CA GLN A 232 6.82 55.06 37.62
C GLN A 232 7.61 56.23 37.02
N LYS A 233 7.70 56.29 35.68
CA LYS A 233 8.38 57.39 34.97
C LYS A 233 7.72 58.75 35.22
N ARG A 234 6.39 58.81 35.34
CA ARG A 234 5.67 60.06 35.69
C ARG A 234 5.99 60.52 37.11
N LEU A 235 6.04 59.60 38.08
CA LEU A 235 6.39 59.90 39.46
C LEU A 235 7.82 60.44 39.59
N GLU A 236 8.76 59.87 38.83
CA GLU A 236 10.16 60.34 38.78
C GLU A 236 10.30 61.76 38.20
N ILE A 237 9.46 62.14 37.23
CA ILE A 237 9.45 63.49 36.67
C ILE A 237 8.82 64.50 37.65
N SER A 238 7.77 64.08 38.38
CA SER A 238 7.02 64.96 39.29
C SER A 238 7.71 65.22 40.63
N ASN A 239 8.80 64.52 40.96
CA ASN A 239 9.55 64.71 42.20
C ASN A 239 10.90 65.42 41.94
N PRO A 240 10.95 66.77 41.87
CA PRO A 240 12.16 67.52 41.57
C PRO A 240 13.24 67.41 42.67
N TYR A 241 12.89 66.94 43.87
CA TYR A 241 13.82 66.79 44.99
C TYR A 241 14.57 65.45 44.98
N ALA A 242 14.17 64.48 44.16
CA ALA A 242 14.84 63.18 44.07
C ALA A 242 16.20 63.23 43.31
N ARG A 243 16.56 64.36 42.70
CA ARG A 243 17.82 64.53 41.93
C ARG A 243 18.90 65.38 42.63
N LYS A 244 18.67 65.81 43.87
CA LYS A 244 19.66 66.56 44.66
C LYS A 244 20.09 65.74 45.87
N ASN A 245 20.92 64.73 45.63
CA ASN A 245 21.88 64.14 46.58
C ASN A 245 22.92 63.37 45.78
#